data_AF-A0A1F5T364-F1
#
_entry.id   AF-A0A1F5T364-F1
#
_cell.length_a   1.000
_cell.length_b   1.000
_cell.length_c   1.000
_cell.angle_alpha   90.00
_cell.angle_beta   90.00
_cell.angle_gamma   90.00
#
_symmetry.space_group_name_H-M   'P 1'
#
loop_
_entity.id
_entity.type
_entity.pdbx_description
1 polymer ?
#
loop_
_entity_poly.entity_id
_entity_poly.type
_entity_poly.pdbx_seq_one_letter_code
_entity_poly.pdbx_strand_id
1 'polypeptide(L)'
;MKIYSVKKRNSSVKRLIHVDAYRVEAEDLFQIGLQEYLNDPQTAVFIEWGSKVEKKFKKSKINFTKIKIRKVKASASGGNKLSDQERQIIIE
;
A
#
# COMPACT_ATOMS: atom_id res chain seq x y z
N MET A 1 -3.00 3.90 -11.30
CA MET A 1 -1.94 4.10 -10.28
C MET A 1 -1.86 5.58 -9.94
N LYS A 2 -1.59 5.93 -8.68
CA LYS A 2 -1.39 7.32 -8.24
C LYS A 2 -0.06 7.49 -7.53
N ILE A 3 0.63 8.60 -7.81
CA ILE A 3 2.00 8.87 -7.34
C ILE A 3 1.96 9.97 -6.30
N TYR A 4 2.64 9.75 -5.18
CA TYR A 4 2.78 10.71 -4.09
C TYR A 4 4.25 10.95 -3.78
N SER A 5 4.62 12.23 -3.61
CA SER A 5 5.95 12.61 -3.13
C SER A 5 6.03 12.49 -1.61
N VAL A 6 7.01 11.76 -1.09
CA VAL A 6 7.28 11.66 0.34
C VAL A 6 8.23 12.78 0.75
N LYS A 7 7.74 13.73 1.55
CA LYS A 7 8.51 14.93 1.97
C LYS A 7 9.34 14.73 3.24
N LYS A 8 9.34 13.53 3.83
CA LYS A 8 10.07 13.25 5.07
C LYS A 8 11.59 13.25 4.81
N ARG A 9 12.29 14.25 5.36
CA ARG A 9 13.73 14.53 5.11
C ARG A 9 14.62 13.28 5.24
N ASN A 10 14.42 12.49 6.29
CA ASN A 10 15.25 11.33 6.62
C ASN A 10 14.62 9.99 6.19
N SER A 11 13.68 9.98 5.25
CA SER A 11 13.16 8.72 4.68
C SER A 11 13.99 8.30 3.47
N SER A 12 14.33 7.02 3.39
CA SER A 12 14.86 6.39 2.17
C SER A 12 13.83 6.32 1.05
N VAL A 13 12.54 6.31 1.40
CA VAL A 13 11.43 6.34 0.46
C VAL A 13 11.12 7.79 0.08
N LYS A 14 11.17 8.08 -1.22
CA LYS A 14 10.87 9.39 -1.82
C LYS A 14 9.54 9.41 -2.56
N ARG A 15 9.06 8.24 -2.99
CA ARG A 15 7.79 8.09 -3.70
C ARG A 15 6.95 6.99 -3.07
N LEU A 16 5.66 7.27 -2.93
CA LEU A 16 4.65 6.25 -2.63
C LEU A 16 3.76 6.11 -3.86
N ILE A 17 3.67 4.90 -4.39
CA ILE A 17 2.79 4.55 -5.49
C ILE A 17 1.60 3.79 -4.92
N HIS A 18 0.41 4.28 -5.18
CA HIS A 18 -0.83 3.62 -4.81
C HIS A 18 -1.44 2.96 -6.03
N VAL A 19 -1.73 1.67 -5.89
CA VAL A 19 -2.37 0.84 -6.91
C VAL A 19 -3.65 0.26 -6.30
N ASP A 20 -4.77 0.43 -6.98
CA ASP A 20 -6.00 -0.30 -6.70
C ASP A 20 -6.16 -1.38 -7.77
N ALA A 21 -5.96 -2.64 -7.39
CA ALA A 21 -6.06 -3.78 -8.30
C ALA A 21 -7.49 -4.34 -8.40
N TYR A 22 -8.51 -3.71 -7.79
CA TYR A 22 -9.88 -4.22 -7.83
C TYR A 22 -10.37 -4.42 -9.27
N ARG A 23 -10.08 -3.46 -10.17
CA ARG A 23 -10.59 -3.41 -11.56
C ARG A 23 -9.57 -3.76 -12.64
N VAL A 24 -8.33 -4.11 -12.27
CA VAL A 24 -7.21 -4.24 -13.22
C VAL A 24 -6.50 -5.55 -12.96
N GLU A 25 -6.11 -6.24 -14.02
CA GLU A 25 -5.36 -7.50 -13.93
C GLU A 25 -3.86 -7.24 -13.75
N ALA A 26 -3.15 -8.25 -13.22
CA ALA A 26 -1.73 -8.10 -12.92
C ALA A 26 -0.92 -7.74 -14.18
N GLU A 27 -1.19 -8.39 -15.29
CA GLU A 27 -0.53 -8.16 -16.58
C GLU A 27 -0.61 -6.70 -17.03
N ASP A 28 -1.81 -6.10 -16.97
CA ASP A 28 -2.04 -4.71 -17.37
C ASP A 28 -1.21 -3.74 -16.52
N LEU A 29 -1.11 -4.00 -15.21
CA LEU A 29 -0.32 -3.18 -14.29
C LEU A 29 1.17 -3.16 -14.69
N PHE A 30 1.73 -4.30 -15.08
CA PHE A 30 3.11 -4.36 -15.56
C PHE A 30 3.28 -3.67 -16.92
N GLN A 31 2.29 -3.78 -17.81
CA GLN A 31 2.33 -3.08 -19.11
C GLN A 31 2.29 -1.55 -18.98
N ILE A 32 1.57 -1.02 -17.98
CA ILE A 32 1.50 0.43 -17.73
C ILE A 32 2.65 0.96 -16.86
N GLY A 33 3.69 0.16 -16.64
CA GLY A 33 4.93 0.59 -16.02
C GLY A 33 5.00 0.40 -14.49
N LEU A 34 4.30 -0.60 -13.92
CA LEU A 34 4.44 -0.93 -12.49
C LEU A 34 5.85 -1.45 -12.16
N GLN A 35 6.52 -2.13 -13.10
CA GLN A 35 7.80 -2.79 -12.87
C GLN A 35 8.92 -1.80 -12.54
N GLU A 36 8.90 -0.62 -13.15
CA GLU A 36 9.84 0.47 -12.96
C GLU A 36 9.78 1.01 -11.54
N TYR A 37 8.58 1.10 -10.97
CA TYR A 37 8.39 1.50 -9.58
C TYR A 37 8.82 0.42 -8.59
N LEU A 38 8.60 -0.85 -8.92
CA LEU A 38 9.01 -1.98 -8.07
C LEU A 38 10.54 -2.15 -8.03
N ASN A 39 11.24 -1.71 -9.08
CA ASN A 39 12.70 -1.78 -9.18
C ASN A 39 13.42 -0.55 -8.60
N ASP A 40 12.69 0.52 -8.25
CA ASP A 40 13.30 1.70 -7.64
C ASP A 40 13.38 1.57 -6.11
N PRO A 41 14.58 1.50 -5.51
CA PRO A 41 14.74 1.38 -4.06
C PRO A 41 14.25 2.61 -3.28
N GLN A 42 14.03 3.76 -3.93
CA GLN A 42 13.46 4.95 -3.31
C GLN A 42 11.93 5.01 -3.42
N THR A 43 11.30 3.95 -3.93
CA THR A 43 9.85 3.88 -4.11
C THR A 43 9.24 2.78 -3.24
N ALA A 44 8.15 3.13 -2.55
CA ALA A 44 7.27 2.16 -1.93
C ALA A 44 6.01 2.03 -2.77
N VAL A 45 5.55 0.80 -3.00
CA VAL A 45 4.30 0.52 -3.73
C VAL A 45 3.29 -0.08 -2.77
N PHE A 46 2.15 0.59 -2.59
CA PHE A 46 1.01 0.10 -1.84
C PHE A 46 -0.07 -0.38 -2.80
N ILE A 47 -0.47 -1.65 -2.69
CA ILE A 47 -1.42 -2.30 -3.60
C ILE A 47 -2.63 -2.78 -2.82
N GLU A 48 -3.77 -2.14 -3.06
CA GLU A 48 -5.07 -2.63 -2.61
C GLU A 48 -5.52 -3.81 -3.47
N TRP A 49 -6.20 -4.78 -2.84
CA TRP A 49 -6.60 -6.04 -3.49
C TRP A 49 -5.41 -6.83 -4.08
N GLY A 50 -4.25 -6.75 -3.42
CA GLY A 50 -2.99 -7.32 -3.90
C GLY A 50 -2.95 -8.85 -4.10
N SER A 51 -3.96 -9.59 -3.66
CA SER A 51 -4.08 -11.03 -3.94
C SER A 51 -4.12 -11.35 -5.45
N LYS A 52 -4.63 -10.42 -6.28
CA LYS A 52 -4.63 -10.56 -7.74
C LYS A 52 -3.23 -10.53 -8.36
N VAL A 53 -2.29 -9.78 -7.77
CA VAL A 53 -0.92 -9.62 -8.30
C VAL A 53 0.10 -10.55 -7.63
N GLU A 54 -0.28 -11.18 -6.52
CA GLU A 54 0.61 -12.01 -5.70
C GLU A 54 1.31 -13.13 -6.49
N LYS A 55 0.58 -13.83 -7.36
CA LYS A 55 1.14 -14.91 -8.17
C LYS A 55 2.24 -14.40 -9.10
N LYS A 56 2.03 -13.23 -9.71
CA LYS A 56 3.00 -12.56 -10.58
C LYS A 56 4.23 -12.12 -9.80
N PHE A 57 4.03 -11.57 -8.60
CA PHE A 57 5.10 -11.10 -7.73
C PHE A 57 6.00 -12.25 -7.27
N LYS A 58 5.41 -13.37 -6.84
CA LYS A 58 6.15 -14.59 -6.49
C LYS A 58 6.96 -15.12 -7.68
N LYS A 59 6.36 -15.18 -8.87
CA LYS A 59 7.06 -15.64 -10.09
C LYS A 59 8.24 -14.74 -10.45
N SER A 60 8.10 -13.43 -10.23
CA SER A 60 9.11 -12.42 -10.58
C SER A 60 10.08 -12.12 -9.43
N LYS A 61 10.02 -12.89 -8.33
CA LYS A 61 10.87 -12.72 -7.12
C LYS A 61 10.83 -11.30 -6.53
N ILE A 62 9.68 -10.63 -6.63
CA ILE A 62 9.46 -9.33 -6.00
C ILE A 62 9.22 -9.56 -4.52
N ASN A 63 9.95 -8.83 -3.66
CA ASN A 63 9.72 -8.85 -2.22
C ASN A 63 8.48 -8.02 -1.89
N PHE A 64 7.53 -8.61 -1.17
CA PHE A 64 6.33 -7.90 -0.71
C PHE A 64 5.93 -8.38 0.69
N THR A 65 5.35 -7.47 1.45
CA THR A 65 4.74 -7.76 2.75
C THR A 65 3.23 -7.60 2.60
N LYS A 66 2.48 -8.63 2.98
CA LYS A 66 1.01 -8.53 3.06
C LYS A 66 0.66 -7.79 4.33
N ILE A 67 -0.22 -6.80 4.21
CA ILE A 67 -0.78 -6.11 5.37
C ILE A 67 -2.27 -6.40 5.46
N LYS A 68 -2.76 -6.67 6.67
CA LYS A 68 -4.21 -6.79 6.93
C LYS A 68 -4.70 -5.56 7.65
N ILE A 69 -5.55 -4.78 6.99
CA ILE A 69 -6.19 -3.60 7.57
C ILE A 69 -7.48 -4.05 8.26
N ARG A 70 -7.61 -3.78 9.57
CA ARG A 70 -8.84 -4.04 10.34
C ARG A 70 -9.45 -2.74 10.84
N LYS A 71 -10.79 -2.66 10.86
CA LYS A 71 -11.50 -1.58 11.54
C LYS A 71 -11.37 -1.79 13.04
N VAL A 72 -10.72 -0.85 13.72
CA VAL A 72 -10.73 -0.81 15.19
C VAL A 72 -12.05 -0.20 15.66
N LYS A 73 -12.72 -0.82 16.63
CA LYS A 73 -13.86 -0.20 17.32
C LYS A 73 -13.31 0.94 18.18
N ALA A 74 -13.88 2.14 18.10
CA ALA A 74 -13.56 3.20 19.05
C ALA A 74 -13.79 2.65 20.47
N SER A 75 -12.73 2.63 21.29
CA SER A 75 -12.80 2.17 22.67
C SER A 75 -13.72 3.10 23.46
N ALA A 76 -14.86 2.58 23.92
CA ALA A 76 -15.69 3.23 24.90
C ALA A 76 -15.02 3.11 26.28
N SER A 77 -14.10 4.01 26.59
CA SER A 77 -13.60 4.20 27.95
C SER A 77 -13.10 5.63 28.13
N GLY A 78 -13.80 6.37 28.99
CA GLY A 78 -13.54 7.71 29.53
C GLY A 78 -12.33 8.51 29.03
N GLY A 79 -12.62 9.68 28.45
CA GLY A 79 -11.64 10.74 28.17
C GLY A 79 -11.19 10.80 26.71
N ASN A 80 -11.64 11.85 26.01
CA ASN A 80 -11.46 12.11 24.56
C ASN A 80 -11.92 10.99 23.62
N LYS A 81 -13.18 11.11 23.18
CA LYS A 81 -13.64 10.53 21.91
C LYS A 81 -12.67 10.97 20.81
N LEU A 82 -11.81 10.06 20.35
CA LEU A 82 -11.29 10.12 18.99
C LEU A 82 -12.51 10.35 18.10
N SER A 83 -12.53 11.48 17.41
CA SER A 83 -13.67 11.85 16.56
C SER A 83 -13.96 10.70 15.59
N ASP A 84 -15.20 10.53 15.14
CA ASP A 84 -15.61 9.46 14.21
C ASP A 84 -14.78 9.41 12.89
N GLN A 85 -13.88 10.38 12.69
CA GLN A 85 -12.94 10.51 11.59
C GLN A 85 -11.57 9.83 11.83
N GLU A 86 -11.18 9.52 13.07
CA GLU A 86 -9.87 8.92 13.37
C GLU A 86 -9.94 7.40 13.39
N ARG A 87 -9.84 6.79 12.21
CA ARG A 87 -9.70 5.34 12.05
C ARG A 87 -8.25 4.94 12.28
N GLN A 88 -7.99 4.15 13.32
CA GLN A 88 -6.70 3.47 13.46
C GLN A 88 -6.61 2.30 12.47
N ILE A 89 -5.52 2.25 11.70
CA ILE A 89 -5.17 1.13 10.83
C ILE A 89 -4.08 0.33 11.56
N ILE A 90 -4.43 -0.88 11.98
CA ILE A 90 -3.44 -1.85 12.46
C ILE A 90 -2.86 -2.56 11.24
N ILE A 91 -1.54 -2.66 11.18
CA ILE A 91 -0.78 -3.45 10.21
C ILE A 91 -0.20 -4.64 11.00
N GLU A 92 -0.74 -5.85 10.76
CA GLU A 92 -0.24 -7.12 11.29
C GLU A 92 0.74 -7.79 10.32
#